data_AF-A0A6P8ZBR9-F1
#
_entry.id   AF-A0A6P8ZBR9-F1
#
_cell.length_a   1.000
_cell.length_b   1.000
_cell.length_c   1.000
_cell.angle_alpha   90.00
_cell.angle_beta   90.00
_cell.angle_gamma   90.00
#
_symmetry.space_group_name_H-M   'P 1'
#
loop_
_entity.id
_entity.type
_entity.pdbx_description
1 polymer ?
#
loop_
_entity_poly.entity_id
_entity_poly.type
_entity_poly.pdbx_seq_one_letter_code
_entity_poly.pdbx_strand_id
1 'polypeptide(L)'
;MDSTTNNDNFNADELEAPEWLNAQYFEEVIRQYEKIPEVKVTDVKISPASAKGDHYASVMFRGKISYTTQNGKFSKSLIIKTMPELEGHKKEVLGNSNVFETEIGMYTKVLPEFEKVLRKLGDETRLCVPCLYYSLVPRKVMIFEDLVPQGYSVIRDRDATIQELKAVFTKLAKIHAISFKILHENPEYLEEFKHGIFEVPNFVNDPFMSSGMNNFITMLKETPEFSKYLTRFEKLKNDYMDQTKVIFQEYRVNRKSNGYYVLCHGDFHLRNMMLSITQLMDHLKISCYWTFK
;
A
#
# COMPACT_ATOMS: atom_id res chain seq x y z
N MET A 1 16.96 2.62 34.55
CA MET A 1 17.12 1.29 33.94
C MET A 1 16.82 1.48 32.47
N ASP A 2 17.88 1.41 31.66
CA ASP A 2 17.86 1.72 30.23
C ASP A 2 16.82 0.89 29.49
N SER A 3 15.92 1.59 28.79
CA SER A 3 15.10 1.01 27.74
C SER A 3 15.99 0.76 26.53
N THR A 4 16.62 -0.40 26.49
CA THR A 4 17.13 -0.95 25.23
C THR A 4 15.91 -1.26 24.36
N THR A 5 15.53 -0.30 23.52
CA THR A 5 14.59 -0.53 22.43
C THR A 5 15.13 -1.69 21.61
N ASN A 6 14.37 -2.78 21.56
CA ASN A 6 14.75 -4.00 20.88
C ASN A 6 14.74 -3.74 19.36
N ASN A 7 15.86 -3.22 18.83
CA ASN A 7 16.03 -2.75 17.46
C ASN A 7 15.88 -3.87 16.40
N ASP A 8 15.83 -5.14 16.83
CA ASP A 8 15.65 -6.30 15.93
C ASP A 8 14.26 -6.37 15.27
N ASN A 9 13.28 -5.65 15.83
CA ASN A 9 11.89 -5.67 15.35
C ASN A 9 11.61 -4.71 14.18
N PHE A 10 12.57 -3.88 13.76
CA PHE A 10 12.39 -2.85 12.74
C PHE A 10 13.41 -2.98 11.60
N ASN A 11 13.10 -2.41 10.43
CA ASN A 11 14.11 -2.31 9.37
C ASN A 11 15.12 -1.20 9.72
N ALA A 12 16.39 -1.36 9.33
CA ALA A 12 17.46 -0.42 9.70
C ALA A 12 17.23 1.01 9.16
N ASP A 13 16.61 1.13 8.00
CA ASP A 13 16.20 2.38 7.36
C ASP A 13 15.02 3.09 8.05
N GLU A 14 14.35 2.43 9.01
CA GLU A 14 13.25 3.00 9.79
C GLU A 14 13.68 3.45 11.20
N LEU A 15 14.89 3.10 11.65
CA LEU A 15 15.37 3.38 13.02
C LEU A 15 15.64 4.87 13.24
N GLU A 16 16.12 5.58 12.21
CA GLU A 16 16.38 7.01 12.25
C GLU A 16 15.56 7.72 11.19
N ALA A 17 14.76 8.70 11.63
CA ALA A 17 13.97 9.52 10.73
C ALA A 17 14.86 10.52 9.98
N PRO A 18 14.66 10.73 8.67
CA PRO A 18 15.38 11.74 7.91
C PRO A 18 15.24 13.16 8.51
N GLU A 19 16.32 13.95 8.46
CA GLU A 19 16.38 15.30 9.05
C GLU A 19 15.33 16.28 8.47
N TRP A 20 14.86 16.04 7.25
CA TRP A 20 13.83 16.88 6.62
C TRP A 20 12.43 16.66 7.20
N LEU A 21 12.18 15.57 7.94
CA LEU A 21 10.93 15.35 8.68
C LEU A 21 10.94 16.15 10.00
N ASN A 22 11.03 17.47 9.90
CA ASN A 22 11.15 18.38 11.03
C ASN A 22 9.92 19.28 11.20
N ALA A 23 9.95 20.15 12.22
CA ALA A 23 8.83 21.02 12.57
C ALA A 23 8.37 21.91 11.41
N GLN A 24 9.30 22.52 10.66
CA GLN A 24 8.97 23.39 9.53
C GLN A 24 8.22 22.62 8.44
N TYR A 25 8.70 21.41 8.11
CA TYR A 25 8.03 20.56 7.12
C TYR A 25 6.60 20.21 7.55
N PHE A 26 6.39 19.84 8.81
CA PHE A 26 5.04 19.54 9.30
C PHE A 26 4.13 20.76 9.42
N GLU A 27 4.67 21.97 9.64
CA GLU A 27 3.89 23.22 9.56
C GLU A 27 3.29 23.40 8.17
N GLU A 28 4.09 23.19 7.12
CA GLU A 28 3.65 23.27 5.72
C GLU A 28 2.58 22.22 5.41
N VAL A 29 2.83 20.96 5.80
CA VAL A 29 1.89 19.85 5.63
C VAL A 29 0.54 20.15 6.28
N ILE A 30 0.54 20.59 7.55
CA ILE A 30 -0.69 20.87 8.30
C ILE A 30 -1.40 22.10 7.73
N ARG A 31 -0.66 23.16 7.39
CA ARG A 31 -1.21 24.37 6.77
C ARG A 31 -1.97 24.05 5.48
N GLN A 32 -1.39 23.22 4.62
CA GLN A 32 -2.02 22.83 3.36
C GLN A 32 -3.26 21.95 3.58
N TYR A 33 -3.16 20.98 4.48
CA TYR A 33 -4.25 20.05 4.75
C TYR A 33 -5.45 20.72 5.42
N GLU A 34 -5.23 21.44 6.52
CA GLU A 34 -6.28 22.11 7.30
C GLU A 34 -6.75 23.42 6.65
N LYS A 35 -6.00 23.94 5.67
CA LYS A 35 -6.24 25.24 5.00
C LYS A 35 -6.26 26.42 5.97
N ILE A 36 -5.39 26.39 6.99
CA ILE A 36 -5.27 27.44 8.03
C ILE A 36 -3.92 28.14 7.86
N PRO A 37 -3.88 29.49 7.75
CA PRO A 37 -2.63 30.21 7.45
C PRO A 37 -1.62 30.18 8.61
N GLU A 38 -2.09 30.20 9.86
CA GLU A 38 -1.25 30.25 11.05
C GLU A 38 -1.22 28.89 11.77
N VAL A 39 -0.15 28.15 11.51
CA VAL A 39 0.18 26.89 12.18
C VAL A 39 1.59 27.03 12.72
N LYS A 40 1.79 26.72 14.00
CA LYS A 40 3.10 26.58 14.62
C LYS A 40 3.26 25.21 15.23
N VAL A 41 4.18 24.41 14.73
CA VAL A 41 4.48 23.09 15.29
C VAL A 41 5.34 23.28 16.54
N THR A 42 4.89 22.69 17.64
CA THR A 42 5.54 22.81 18.96
C THR A 42 6.34 21.57 19.35
N ASP A 43 5.99 20.41 18.81
CA ASP A 43 6.65 19.14 19.11
C ASP A 43 6.47 18.16 17.95
N VAL A 44 7.56 17.45 17.62
CA VAL A 44 7.60 16.42 16.57
C VAL A 44 8.23 15.18 17.18
N LYS A 45 7.47 14.09 17.23
CA LYS A 45 7.98 12.77 17.65
C LYS A 45 7.82 11.79 16.51
N ILE A 46 8.91 11.21 16.07
CA ILE A 46 8.93 10.22 14.99
C ILE A 46 9.47 8.90 15.53
N SER A 47 8.81 7.82 15.14
CA SER A 47 9.24 6.45 15.43
C SER A 47 9.02 5.58 14.18
N PRO A 48 9.63 4.37 14.10
CA PRO A 48 9.23 3.37 13.12
C PRO A 48 7.71 3.11 13.15
N ALA A 49 7.08 2.89 11.99
CA ALA A 49 5.64 2.59 11.90
C ALA A 49 5.32 1.11 11.69
N SER A 50 6.25 0.33 11.14
CA SER A 50 6.01 -1.03 10.67
C SER A 50 6.93 -2.05 11.34
N ALA A 51 6.55 -3.33 11.38
CA ALA A 51 7.48 -4.35 11.84
C ALA A 51 8.39 -4.80 10.70
N LYS A 52 9.57 -5.29 11.04
CA LYS A 52 10.54 -5.83 10.10
C LYS A 52 9.88 -6.86 9.18
N GLY A 53 10.06 -6.66 7.87
CA GLY A 53 9.50 -7.53 6.82
C GLY A 53 8.08 -7.19 6.35
N ASP A 54 7.37 -6.23 6.95
CA ASP A 54 6.02 -5.86 6.48
C ASP A 54 6.03 -5.01 5.20
N HIS A 55 7.07 -4.22 4.98
CA HIS A 55 7.20 -3.39 3.78
C HIS A 55 8.54 -3.61 3.08
N TYR A 56 8.44 -4.06 1.82
CA TYR A 56 9.59 -4.27 0.95
C TYR A 56 9.96 -3.00 0.16
N ALA A 57 8.95 -2.19 -0.19
CA ALA A 57 9.04 -1.17 -1.23
C ALA A 57 9.02 0.30 -0.76
N SER A 58 9.15 0.56 0.55
CA SER A 58 9.12 1.91 1.13
C SER A 58 9.58 1.89 2.58
N VAL A 59 9.92 3.05 3.11
CA VAL A 59 10.18 3.30 4.54
C VAL A 59 8.95 3.94 5.15
N MET A 60 8.51 3.45 6.31
CA MET A 60 7.34 3.98 7.01
C MET A 60 7.66 4.45 8.43
N PHE A 61 7.29 5.71 8.71
CA PHE A 61 7.41 6.34 10.02
C PHE A 61 6.05 6.70 10.60
N ARG A 62 5.95 6.67 11.93
CA ARG A 62 4.81 7.18 12.68
C ARG A 62 5.21 8.51 13.30
N GLY A 63 4.47 9.56 12.98
CA GLY A 63 4.66 10.90 13.53
C GLY A 63 3.55 11.27 14.51
N LYS A 64 3.91 11.75 15.70
CA LYS A 64 2.98 12.47 16.58
C LYS A 64 3.36 13.95 16.58
N ILE A 65 2.53 14.75 15.93
CA ILE A 65 2.80 16.18 15.72
C ILE A 65 1.89 16.99 16.63
N SER A 66 2.46 17.82 17.49
CA SER A 66 1.71 18.78 18.31
C SER A 66 1.91 20.18 17.77
N TYR A 67 0.84 20.94 17.63
CA TYR A 67 0.85 22.25 16.99
C TYR A 67 -0.18 23.19 17.60
N THR A 68 -0.01 24.49 17.36
CA THR A 68 -0.96 25.53 17.77
C THR A 68 -1.49 26.28 16.56
N THR A 69 -2.76 26.64 16.61
CA THR A 69 -3.43 27.56 15.68
C THR A 69 -4.14 28.65 16.49
N GLN A 70 -4.80 29.59 15.79
CA GLN A 70 -5.68 30.58 16.44
C GLN A 70 -6.79 29.94 17.29
N ASN A 71 -7.17 28.70 16.97
CA ASN A 71 -8.24 27.97 17.65
C ASN A 71 -7.74 27.14 18.86
N GLY A 72 -6.45 27.20 19.18
CA GLY A 72 -5.87 26.52 20.34
C GLY A 72 -4.76 25.53 20.01
N LYS A 73 -4.59 24.52 20.88
CA LYS A 73 -3.53 23.50 20.77
C LYS A 73 -4.11 22.18 20.28
N PHE A 74 -3.45 21.55 19.33
CA PHE A 74 -3.88 20.34 18.65
C PHE A 74 -2.74 19.31 18.58
N SER A 75 -3.11 18.05 18.36
CA SER A 75 -2.15 16.98 18.10
C SER A 75 -2.71 16.02 17.06
N LYS A 76 -1.87 15.57 16.13
CA LYS A 76 -2.24 14.61 15.08
C LYS A 76 -1.26 13.44 15.06
N SER A 77 -1.80 12.23 14.95
CA SER A 77 -1.01 11.01 14.72
C SER A 77 -1.04 10.71 13.23
N LEU A 78 0.15 10.52 12.65
CA LEU A 78 0.37 10.43 11.21
C LEU A 78 1.19 9.18 10.87
N ILE A 79 0.91 8.61 9.70
CA ILE A 79 1.79 7.64 9.05
C ILE A 79 2.43 8.31 7.85
N ILE A 80 3.76 8.31 7.81
CA ILE A 80 4.57 8.89 6.75
C ILE A 80 5.20 7.76 5.97
N LYS A 81 4.93 7.70 4.67
CA LYS A 81 5.52 6.74 3.74
C LYS A 81 6.44 7.50 2.80
N THR A 82 7.69 7.08 2.70
CA THR A 82 8.70 7.72 1.84
C THR A 82 9.58 6.68 1.17
N MET A 83 10.23 7.07 0.08
CA MET A 83 11.28 6.24 -0.53
C MET A 83 12.50 6.13 0.41
N PRO A 84 13.21 4.99 0.41
CA PRO A 84 14.46 4.86 1.14
C PRO A 84 15.50 5.88 0.66
N GLU A 85 16.13 6.60 1.58
CA GLU A 85 17.25 7.51 1.25
C GLU A 85 18.58 6.76 1.17
N LEU A 86 18.74 5.71 1.99
CA LEU A 86 19.93 4.86 2.00
C LEU A 86 20.12 4.16 0.66
N GLU A 87 21.35 4.18 0.17
CA GLU A 87 21.74 3.44 -1.03
C GLU A 87 21.60 1.94 -0.81
N GLY A 88 21.16 1.25 -1.85
CA GLY A 88 20.97 -0.19 -1.82
C GLY A 88 19.97 -0.67 -2.85
N HIS A 89 19.84 -1.99 -2.93
CA HIS A 89 19.02 -2.69 -3.92
C HIS A 89 17.57 -2.19 -3.97
N LYS A 90 16.96 -1.89 -2.81
CA LYS A 90 15.61 -1.31 -2.74
C LYS A 90 15.52 0.03 -3.48
N LYS A 91 16.44 0.96 -3.22
CA LYS A 91 16.46 2.29 -3.83
C LYS A 91 16.71 2.20 -5.35
N GLU A 92 17.56 1.28 -5.78
CA GLU A 92 17.89 1.07 -7.20
C GLU A 92 16.70 0.51 -8.00
N VAL A 93 16.06 -0.55 -7.49
CA VAL A 93 14.91 -1.20 -8.15
C VAL A 93 13.68 -0.29 -8.12
N LEU A 94 13.40 0.37 -6.99
CA LEU A 94 12.18 1.17 -6.81
C LEU A 94 12.32 2.59 -7.34
N GLY A 95 13.52 3.18 -7.29
CA GLY A 95 13.77 4.55 -7.73
C GLY A 95 13.51 4.74 -9.23
N ASN A 96 13.72 3.69 -10.02
CA ASN A 96 13.45 3.65 -11.46
C ASN A 96 12.05 3.10 -11.81
N SER A 97 11.20 2.87 -10.81
CA SER A 97 9.85 2.34 -10.98
C SER A 97 8.78 3.42 -10.78
N ASN A 98 7.62 3.24 -11.41
CA ASN A 98 6.45 4.09 -11.22
C ASN A 98 5.57 3.63 -10.04
N VAL A 99 6.03 2.68 -9.22
CA VAL A 99 5.19 2.07 -8.16
C VAL A 99 4.70 3.12 -7.16
N PHE A 100 5.57 4.06 -6.76
CA PHE A 100 5.18 5.10 -5.82
C PHE A 100 4.22 6.12 -6.45
N GLU A 101 4.44 6.48 -7.72
CA GLU A 101 3.55 7.32 -8.52
C GLU A 101 2.16 6.69 -8.64
N THR A 102 2.08 5.40 -8.97
CA THR A 102 0.84 4.62 -9.00
C THR A 102 0.16 4.67 -7.65
N GLU A 103 0.89 4.47 -6.56
CA GLU A 103 0.32 4.51 -5.21
C GLU A 103 -0.24 5.89 -4.85
N ILE A 104 0.51 6.97 -5.09
CA ILE A 104 -0.01 8.34 -4.91
C ILE A 104 -1.28 8.53 -5.74
N GLY A 105 -1.26 8.16 -7.02
CA GLY A 105 -2.41 8.28 -7.91
C GLY A 105 -3.64 7.53 -7.38
N MET A 106 -3.45 6.37 -6.76
CA MET A 106 -4.56 5.62 -6.17
C MET A 106 -5.22 6.37 -5.01
N TYR A 107 -4.44 6.92 -4.09
CA TYR A 107 -4.99 7.64 -2.92
C TYR A 107 -5.51 9.04 -3.24
N THR A 108 -4.99 9.70 -4.26
CA THR A 108 -5.26 11.12 -4.54
C THR A 108 -6.25 11.32 -5.69
N LYS A 109 -6.34 10.38 -6.63
CA LYS A 109 -7.19 10.43 -7.82
C LYS A 109 -8.25 9.32 -7.78
N VAL A 110 -7.83 8.06 -7.81
CA VAL A 110 -8.72 6.92 -8.11
C VAL A 110 -9.70 6.62 -6.99
N LEU A 111 -9.22 6.32 -5.78
CA LEU A 111 -10.08 5.92 -4.66
C LEU A 111 -11.04 7.05 -4.25
N PRO A 112 -10.62 8.33 -4.17
CA PRO A 112 -11.55 9.42 -3.91
C PRO A 112 -12.69 9.51 -4.94
N GLU A 113 -12.39 9.29 -6.23
CA GLU A 113 -13.43 9.28 -7.27
C GLU A 113 -14.34 8.06 -7.15
N PHE A 114 -13.80 6.90 -6.80
CA PHE A 114 -14.60 5.70 -6.59
C PHE A 114 -15.58 5.89 -5.42
N GLU A 115 -15.12 6.48 -4.31
CA GLU A 115 -16.00 6.83 -3.20
C GLU A 115 -17.05 7.89 -3.60
N LYS A 116 -16.73 8.84 -4.48
CA LYS A 116 -17.74 9.78 -5.00
C LYS A 116 -18.81 9.07 -5.82
N VAL A 117 -18.42 8.10 -6.66
CA VAL A 117 -19.36 7.28 -7.43
C VAL A 117 -20.25 6.47 -6.49
N LEU A 118 -19.69 5.86 -5.44
CA LEU A 118 -20.47 5.15 -4.42
C LEU A 118 -21.47 6.06 -3.70
N ARG A 119 -21.04 7.23 -3.26
CA ARG A 119 -21.93 8.20 -2.58
C ARG A 119 -23.10 8.65 -3.46
N LYS A 120 -22.86 8.86 -4.77
CA LYS A 120 -23.94 9.17 -5.73
C LYS A 120 -24.99 8.05 -5.84
N LEU A 121 -24.61 6.82 -5.51
CA LEU A 121 -25.49 5.64 -5.48
C LEU A 121 -26.07 5.36 -4.08
N GLY A 122 -25.83 6.23 -3.10
CA GLY A 122 -26.27 6.06 -1.71
C GLY A 122 -25.41 5.10 -0.88
N ASP A 123 -24.20 4.78 -1.34
CA ASP A 123 -23.24 3.93 -0.62
C ASP A 123 -22.13 4.78 0.03
N GLU A 124 -22.13 4.86 1.36
CA GLU A 124 -21.18 5.65 2.15
C GLU A 124 -19.88 4.90 2.47
N THR A 125 -19.57 3.83 1.75
CA THR A 125 -18.34 3.06 1.98
C THR A 125 -17.09 3.89 1.71
N ARG A 126 -16.26 4.01 2.73
CA ARG A 126 -14.89 4.52 2.61
C ARG A 126 -13.96 3.42 2.13
N LEU A 127 -13.24 3.65 1.03
CA LEU A 127 -12.32 2.70 0.42
C LEU A 127 -10.88 2.88 0.94
N CYS A 128 -10.50 4.09 1.35
CA CYS A 128 -9.17 4.39 1.88
C CYS A 128 -9.15 5.32 3.09
N VAL A 129 -8.02 5.31 3.79
CA VAL A 129 -7.67 6.33 4.78
C VAL A 129 -7.45 7.69 4.09
N PRO A 130 -7.76 8.83 4.75
CA PRO A 130 -7.39 10.14 4.24
C PRO A 130 -5.88 10.25 4.00
N CYS A 131 -5.50 10.58 2.77
CA CYS A 131 -4.18 11.12 2.47
C CYS A 131 -4.22 12.62 2.80
N LEU A 132 -3.40 13.03 3.76
CA LEU A 132 -3.33 14.41 4.23
C LEU A 132 -2.44 15.26 3.33
N TYR A 133 -1.35 14.65 2.86
CA TYR A 133 -0.34 15.31 2.06
C TYR A 133 0.39 14.27 1.22
N TYR A 134 0.83 14.69 0.05
CA TYR A 134 1.71 13.92 -0.79
C TYR A 134 2.62 14.85 -1.58
N SER A 135 3.77 14.34 -2.00
CA SER A 135 4.63 15.01 -2.95
C SER A 135 5.38 13.99 -3.80
N LEU A 136 5.66 14.38 -5.05
CA LEU A 136 6.61 13.71 -5.93
C LEU A 136 7.95 14.45 -5.99
N VAL A 137 7.95 15.77 -5.75
CA VAL A 137 9.11 16.66 -5.89
C VAL A 137 9.14 17.65 -4.72
N PRO A 138 10.28 17.83 -4.01
CA PRO A 138 11.58 17.23 -4.27
C PRO A 138 11.69 15.77 -3.81
N ARG A 139 10.71 15.25 -3.08
CA ARG A 139 10.73 13.91 -2.50
C ARG A 139 9.40 13.20 -2.72
N LYS A 140 9.48 11.90 -3.02
CA LYS A 140 8.37 10.96 -3.07
C LYS A 140 7.92 10.63 -1.64
N VAL A 141 6.85 11.26 -1.19
CA VAL A 141 6.29 11.12 0.17
C VAL A 141 4.78 11.12 0.15
N MET A 142 4.17 10.34 1.04
CA MET A 142 2.75 10.39 1.38
C MET A 142 2.60 10.44 2.90
N ILE A 143 1.64 11.22 3.37
CA ILE A 143 1.30 11.35 4.78
C ILE A 143 -0.17 11.06 4.95
N PHE A 144 -0.48 10.13 5.84
CA PHE A 144 -1.82 9.67 6.14
C PHE A 144 -2.16 9.90 7.60
N GLU A 145 -3.44 9.83 7.92
CA GLU A 145 -3.90 9.77 9.29
C GLU A 145 -3.64 8.39 9.90
N ASP A 146 -3.01 8.36 11.07
CA ASP A 146 -2.79 7.10 11.78
C ASP A 146 -4.12 6.50 12.25
N LEU A 147 -4.37 5.26 11.84
CA LEU A 147 -5.57 4.52 12.16
C LEU A 147 -5.47 3.78 13.50
N VAL A 148 -4.25 3.58 14.03
CA VAL A 148 -4.05 2.86 15.30
C VAL A 148 -4.80 3.56 16.45
N PRO A 149 -4.72 4.89 16.64
CA PRO A 149 -5.52 5.58 17.65
C PRO A 149 -7.04 5.46 17.46
N GLN A 150 -7.49 5.11 16.26
CA GLN A 150 -8.91 4.91 15.94
C GLN A 150 -9.36 3.45 16.18
N GLY A 151 -8.50 2.60 16.74
CA GLY A 151 -8.82 1.21 17.07
C GLY A 151 -8.71 0.25 15.89
N TYR A 152 -7.90 0.59 14.88
CA TYR A 152 -7.57 -0.33 13.79
C TYR A 152 -6.28 -1.10 14.09
N SER A 153 -6.22 -2.35 13.66
CA SER A 153 -5.02 -3.18 13.77
C SER A 153 -4.84 -4.08 12.54
N VAL A 154 -3.60 -4.55 12.34
CA VAL A 154 -3.26 -5.58 11.36
C VAL A 154 -3.44 -6.95 11.99
N ILE A 155 -4.04 -7.90 11.28
CA ILE A 155 -4.09 -9.30 11.74
C ILE A 155 -2.70 -9.92 11.56
N ARG A 156 -2.08 -10.33 12.68
CA ARG A 156 -0.74 -10.95 12.69
C ARG A 156 -0.71 -12.34 13.29
N ASP A 157 -1.35 -12.51 14.45
CA ASP A 157 -1.15 -13.68 15.31
C ASP A 157 -2.30 -14.69 15.22
N ARG A 158 -3.14 -14.57 14.20
CA ARG A 158 -4.27 -15.46 13.94
C ARG A 158 -4.70 -15.38 12.48
N ASP A 159 -5.55 -16.32 12.08
CA ASP A 159 -6.26 -16.23 10.81
C ASP A 159 -7.39 -15.18 10.85
N ALA A 160 -7.73 -14.66 9.68
CA ALA A 160 -8.90 -13.82 9.51
C ALA A 160 -10.18 -14.66 9.64
N THR A 161 -11.16 -14.11 10.37
CA THR A 161 -12.49 -14.72 10.47
C THR A 161 -13.26 -14.58 9.16
N ILE A 162 -14.28 -15.41 8.96
CA ILE A 162 -15.16 -15.32 7.77
C ILE A 162 -15.80 -13.93 7.66
N GLN A 163 -16.16 -13.29 8.79
CA GLN A 163 -16.75 -11.95 8.78
C GLN A 163 -15.75 -10.90 8.30
N GLU A 164 -14.50 -10.96 8.76
CA GLU A 164 -13.42 -10.07 8.31
C GLU A 164 -13.13 -10.25 6.82
N LEU A 165 -13.01 -11.50 6.37
CA LEU A 165 -12.80 -11.81 4.94
C LEU A 165 -13.96 -11.31 4.09
N LYS A 166 -15.21 -11.51 4.50
CA LYS A 166 -16.39 -10.99 3.79
C LYS A 166 -16.33 -9.47 3.64
N ALA A 167 -15.97 -8.75 4.70
CA ALA A 167 -15.85 -7.31 4.64
C ALA A 167 -14.69 -6.87 3.72
N VAL A 168 -13.55 -7.56 3.76
CA VAL A 168 -12.38 -7.32 2.88
C VAL A 168 -12.78 -7.51 1.41
N PHE A 169 -13.39 -8.65 1.08
CA PHE A 169 -13.83 -8.96 -0.28
C PHE A 169 -14.98 -8.05 -0.74
N THR A 170 -15.86 -7.61 0.15
CA THR A 170 -16.92 -6.65 -0.20
C THR A 170 -16.33 -5.33 -0.70
N LYS A 171 -15.26 -4.83 -0.05
CA LYS A 171 -14.57 -3.62 -0.53
C LYS A 171 -13.84 -3.84 -1.84
N LEU A 172 -13.14 -4.96 -1.99
CA LEU A 172 -12.48 -5.30 -3.25
C LEU A 172 -13.50 -5.40 -4.40
N ALA A 173 -14.66 -6.01 -4.15
CA ALA A 173 -15.75 -6.10 -5.12
C ALA A 173 -16.27 -4.71 -5.53
N LYS A 174 -16.40 -3.77 -4.59
CA LYS A 174 -16.77 -2.38 -4.91
C LYS A 174 -15.71 -1.70 -5.79
N ILE A 175 -14.42 -1.84 -5.46
CA ILE A 175 -13.32 -1.32 -6.29
C ILE A 175 -13.37 -1.90 -7.71
N HIS A 176 -13.55 -3.22 -7.83
CA HIS A 176 -13.67 -3.89 -9.14
C HIS A 176 -14.91 -3.43 -9.92
N ALA A 177 -16.08 -3.32 -9.28
CA ALA A 177 -17.32 -2.91 -9.94
C ALA A 177 -17.24 -1.46 -10.46
N ILE A 178 -16.68 -0.54 -9.66
CA ILE A 178 -16.56 0.87 -10.05
C ILE A 178 -15.48 1.05 -11.12
N SER A 179 -14.34 0.38 -10.98
CA SER A 179 -13.29 0.43 -12.02
C SER A 179 -13.79 -0.14 -13.33
N PHE A 180 -14.55 -1.23 -13.32
CA PHE A 180 -15.23 -1.75 -14.50
C PHE A 180 -16.11 -0.68 -15.15
N LYS A 181 -16.99 -0.04 -14.36
CA LYS A 181 -17.87 1.04 -14.85
C LYS A 181 -17.07 2.19 -15.47
N ILE A 182 -16.04 2.68 -14.78
CA ILE A 182 -15.20 3.78 -15.26
C ILE A 182 -14.45 3.40 -16.53
N LEU A 183 -13.94 2.18 -16.66
CA LEU A 183 -13.30 1.71 -17.89
C LEU A 183 -14.24 1.67 -19.10
N HIS A 184 -15.56 1.53 -18.88
CA HIS A 184 -16.56 1.55 -19.94
C HIS A 184 -17.00 2.98 -20.30
N GLU A 185 -17.09 3.86 -19.32
CA GLU A 185 -17.62 5.22 -19.51
C GLU A 185 -16.55 6.27 -19.81
N ASN A 186 -15.37 6.12 -19.22
CA ASN A 186 -14.25 7.05 -19.32
C ASN A 186 -12.89 6.32 -19.13
N PRO A 187 -12.47 5.49 -20.10
CA PRO A 187 -11.24 4.69 -19.99
C PRO A 187 -9.97 5.51 -19.77
N GLU A 188 -9.91 6.73 -20.33
CA GLU A 188 -8.79 7.68 -20.18
C GLU A 188 -8.50 8.02 -18.70
N TYR A 189 -9.53 7.94 -17.84
CA TYR A 189 -9.38 8.24 -16.41
C TYR A 189 -8.36 7.33 -15.71
N LEU A 190 -8.27 6.07 -16.15
CA LEU A 190 -7.39 5.04 -15.58
C LEU A 190 -6.18 4.74 -16.49
N GLU A 191 -5.87 5.60 -17.47
CA GLU A 191 -4.78 5.39 -18.43
C GLU A 191 -3.42 5.14 -17.74
N GLU A 192 -3.13 5.93 -16.71
CA GLU A 192 -1.88 5.90 -15.95
C GLU A 192 -1.71 4.61 -15.13
N PHE A 193 -2.78 3.83 -14.90
CA PHE A 193 -2.81 2.66 -14.01
C PHE A 193 -2.79 1.31 -14.76
N LYS A 194 -2.37 1.31 -16.02
CA LYS A 194 -2.33 0.11 -16.88
C LYS A 194 -1.03 -0.68 -16.79
N HIS A 195 0.01 -0.06 -16.25
CA HIS A 195 1.33 -0.67 -16.06
C HIS A 195 1.37 -1.36 -14.70
N GLY A 196 2.03 -2.52 -14.63
CA GLY A 196 2.16 -3.29 -13.40
C GLY A 196 3.61 -3.70 -13.14
N ILE A 197 3.76 -4.70 -12.29
CA ILE A 197 5.07 -5.07 -11.74
C ILE A 197 6.07 -5.61 -12.78
N PHE A 198 5.58 -6.16 -13.89
CA PHE A 198 6.43 -6.68 -14.97
C PHE A 198 7.06 -5.58 -15.85
N GLU A 199 6.69 -4.31 -15.64
CA GLU A 199 7.32 -3.15 -16.26
C GLU A 199 8.46 -2.59 -15.43
N VAL A 200 8.59 -3.02 -14.17
CA VAL A 200 9.69 -2.60 -13.30
C VAL A 200 11.02 -3.14 -13.88
N PRO A 201 12.03 -2.29 -14.12
CA PRO A 201 13.30 -2.71 -14.68
C PRO A 201 13.93 -3.86 -13.88
N ASN A 202 14.43 -4.87 -14.58
CA ASN A 202 15.09 -6.06 -14.00
C ASN A 202 14.25 -6.90 -13.01
N PHE A 203 12.96 -6.62 -12.84
CA PHE A 203 12.12 -7.30 -11.83
C PHE A 203 12.12 -8.82 -11.97
N VAL A 204 12.04 -9.36 -13.19
CA VAL A 204 12.05 -10.82 -13.43
C VAL A 204 13.40 -11.49 -13.18
N ASN A 205 14.48 -10.73 -13.30
CA ASN A 205 15.85 -11.22 -13.09
C ASN A 205 16.32 -11.10 -11.64
N ASP A 206 15.60 -10.30 -10.84
CA ASP A 206 15.83 -10.14 -9.42
C ASP A 206 15.85 -11.52 -8.73
N PRO A 207 16.84 -11.84 -7.87
CA PRO A 207 16.88 -13.09 -7.12
C PRO A 207 15.60 -13.36 -6.32
N PHE A 208 14.91 -12.30 -5.86
CA PHE A 208 13.61 -12.41 -5.20
C PHE A 208 12.57 -13.11 -6.08
N MET A 209 12.53 -12.78 -7.37
CA MET A 209 11.57 -13.34 -8.33
C MET A 209 12.06 -14.64 -8.97
N SER A 210 13.33 -14.66 -9.40
CA SER A 210 13.91 -15.77 -10.16
C SER A 210 14.19 -17.03 -9.32
N SER A 211 14.36 -16.89 -7.99
CA SER A 211 14.58 -18.04 -7.10
C SER A 211 13.29 -18.77 -6.70
N GLY A 212 12.13 -18.12 -6.78
CA GLY A 212 10.87 -18.62 -6.23
C GLY A 212 10.46 -19.99 -6.77
N MET A 213 10.57 -20.22 -8.07
CA MET A 213 10.23 -21.51 -8.69
C MET A 213 11.18 -22.63 -8.26
N ASN A 214 12.48 -22.34 -8.12
CA ASN A 214 13.45 -23.34 -7.66
C ASN A 214 13.14 -23.76 -6.22
N ASN A 215 12.88 -22.79 -5.33
CA ASN A 215 12.52 -23.06 -3.94
C ASN A 215 11.22 -23.86 -3.85
N PHE A 216 10.23 -23.52 -4.67
CA PHE A 216 8.97 -24.25 -4.74
C PHE A 216 9.16 -25.71 -5.20
N ILE A 217 9.96 -25.94 -6.25
CA ILE A 217 10.29 -27.29 -6.73
C ILE A 217 11.03 -28.10 -5.67
N THR A 218 11.98 -27.49 -4.95
CA THR A 218 12.68 -28.14 -3.83
C THR A 218 11.68 -28.58 -2.76
N MET A 219 10.77 -27.70 -2.35
CA MET A 219 9.73 -28.03 -1.37
C MET A 219 8.81 -29.16 -1.86
N LEU A 220 8.45 -29.21 -3.15
CA LEU A 220 7.69 -30.31 -3.73
C LEU A 220 8.44 -31.65 -3.68
N LYS A 221 9.77 -31.66 -3.84
CA LYS A 221 10.61 -32.86 -3.75
C LYS A 221 10.69 -33.39 -2.32
N GLU A 222 10.73 -32.49 -1.36
CA GLU A 222 10.83 -32.81 0.07
C GLU A 222 9.48 -33.21 0.70
N THR A 223 8.36 -32.95 0.01
CA THR A 223 7.00 -33.22 0.53
C THR A 223 6.33 -34.37 -0.25
N PRO A 224 6.30 -35.61 0.27
CA PRO A 224 5.80 -36.78 -0.46
C PRO A 224 4.38 -36.63 -1.02
N GLU A 225 3.49 -35.97 -0.29
CA GLU A 225 2.09 -35.72 -0.66
C GLU A 225 1.94 -34.85 -1.93
N PHE A 226 2.96 -34.03 -2.22
CA PHE A 226 2.97 -33.10 -3.34
C PHE A 226 3.80 -33.58 -4.54
N SER A 227 4.47 -34.73 -4.42
CA SER A 227 5.29 -35.34 -5.48
C SER A 227 4.55 -35.47 -6.82
N LYS A 228 3.24 -35.72 -6.79
CA LYS A 228 2.36 -35.78 -7.98
C LYS A 228 2.34 -34.51 -8.84
N TYR A 229 2.72 -33.36 -8.27
CA TYR A 229 2.77 -32.08 -8.98
C TYR A 229 4.15 -31.76 -9.56
N LEU A 230 5.20 -32.47 -9.14
CA LEU A 230 6.60 -32.14 -9.46
C LEU A 230 6.84 -32.04 -10.96
N THR A 231 6.44 -33.06 -11.73
CA THR A 231 6.64 -33.10 -13.18
C THR A 231 6.01 -31.91 -13.90
N ARG A 232 4.88 -31.39 -13.39
CA ARG A 232 4.22 -30.21 -13.98
C ARG A 232 5.07 -28.96 -13.77
N PHE A 233 5.54 -28.72 -12.54
CA PHE A 233 6.28 -27.51 -12.22
C PHE A 233 7.71 -27.52 -12.76
N GLU A 234 8.36 -28.68 -12.86
CA GLU A 234 9.66 -28.80 -13.54
C GLU A 234 9.56 -28.43 -15.03
N LYS A 235 8.46 -28.79 -15.71
CA LYS A 235 8.22 -28.41 -17.11
C LYS A 235 7.99 -26.90 -17.27
N LEU A 236 7.31 -26.26 -16.33
CA LEU A 236 7.01 -24.82 -16.35
C LEU A 236 8.19 -23.94 -15.94
N LYS A 237 9.23 -24.52 -15.34
CA LYS A 237 10.29 -23.77 -14.66
C LYS A 237 10.96 -22.71 -15.54
N ASN A 238 11.15 -23.01 -16.82
CA ASN A 238 11.96 -22.17 -17.71
C ASN A 238 11.15 -21.08 -18.42
N ASP A 239 9.82 -21.18 -18.47
CA ASP A 239 8.97 -20.28 -19.26
C ASP A 239 7.83 -19.62 -18.47
N TYR A 240 7.59 -20.01 -17.21
CA TYR A 240 6.48 -19.49 -16.42
C TYR A 240 6.49 -17.95 -16.27
N MET A 241 7.66 -17.30 -16.20
CA MET A 241 7.73 -15.83 -16.11
C MET A 241 7.37 -15.14 -17.41
N ASP A 242 7.79 -15.68 -18.56
CA ASP A 242 7.37 -15.14 -19.85
C ASP A 242 5.87 -15.33 -20.06
N GLN A 243 5.34 -16.51 -19.73
CA GLN A 243 3.89 -16.76 -19.78
C GLN A 243 3.11 -15.84 -18.84
N THR A 244 3.60 -15.65 -17.61
CA THR A 244 2.96 -14.77 -16.62
C THR A 244 2.96 -13.32 -17.12
N LYS A 245 4.08 -12.86 -17.68
CA LYS A 245 4.19 -11.52 -18.27
C LYS A 245 3.16 -11.32 -19.39
N VAL A 246 2.98 -12.29 -20.28
CA VAL A 246 1.97 -12.22 -21.35
C VAL A 246 0.55 -12.06 -20.76
N ILE A 247 0.22 -12.82 -19.72
CA ILE A 247 -1.09 -12.76 -19.05
C ILE A 247 -1.29 -11.38 -18.39
N PHE A 248 -0.32 -10.90 -17.64
CA PHE A 248 -0.40 -9.61 -16.93
C PHE A 248 -0.46 -8.41 -17.89
N GLN A 249 0.13 -8.54 -19.08
CA GLN A 249 0.12 -7.51 -20.11
C GLN A 249 -1.07 -7.59 -21.07
N GLU A 250 -1.95 -8.60 -20.94
CA GLU A 250 -3.03 -8.86 -21.89
C GLU A 250 -3.89 -7.62 -22.14
N TYR A 251 -4.28 -6.89 -21.10
CA TYR A 251 -5.12 -5.71 -21.25
C TYR A 251 -4.52 -4.64 -22.18
N ARG A 252 -3.19 -4.50 -22.21
CA ARG A 252 -2.49 -3.53 -23.07
C ARG A 252 -2.07 -4.11 -24.41
N VAL A 253 -1.62 -5.35 -24.44
CA VAL A 253 -0.95 -5.95 -25.61
C VAL A 253 -1.89 -6.83 -26.43
N ASN A 254 -2.90 -7.43 -25.81
CA ASN A 254 -3.79 -8.40 -26.46
C ASN A 254 -5.22 -8.35 -25.89
N ARG A 255 -5.77 -7.13 -25.76
CA ARG A 255 -7.07 -6.89 -25.13
C ARG A 255 -8.17 -7.70 -25.82
N LYS A 256 -8.93 -8.46 -25.05
CA LYS A 256 -10.07 -9.26 -25.53
C LYS A 256 -11.35 -8.44 -25.50
N SER A 257 -12.12 -8.50 -26.58
CA SER A 257 -13.40 -7.77 -26.68
C SER A 257 -14.47 -8.29 -25.71
N ASN A 258 -14.37 -9.54 -25.27
CA ASN A 258 -15.25 -10.18 -24.30
C ASN A 258 -14.64 -10.30 -22.89
N GLY A 259 -13.53 -9.61 -22.62
CA GLY A 259 -12.87 -9.62 -21.31
C GLY A 259 -13.53 -8.67 -20.31
N TYR A 260 -13.61 -9.08 -19.05
CA TYR A 260 -14.03 -8.23 -17.93
C TYR A 260 -12.80 -7.64 -17.25
N TYR A 261 -12.37 -6.48 -17.72
CA TYR A 261 -11.20 -5.79 -17.17
C TYR A 261 -11.60 -4.87 -16.03
N VAL A 262 -10.84 -4.95 -14.94
CA VAL A 262 -11.01 -4.16 -13.73
C VAL A 262 -9.64 -3.68 -13.25
N LEU A 263 -9.64 -2.64 -12.43
CA LEU A 263 -8.42 -2.20 -11.76
C LEU A 263 -8.10 -3.17 -10.60
N CYS A 264 -6.96 -3.84 -10.70
CA CYS A 264 -6.49 -4.74 -9.64
C CYS A 264 -5.78 -3.96 -8.52
N HIS A 265 -5.77 -4.53 -7.32
CA HIS A 265 -5.03 -3.95 -6.20
C HIS A 265 -3.50 -4.09 -6.36
N GLY A 266 -3.01 -5.19 -6.94
CA GLY A 266 -1.58 -5.43 -7.17
C GLY A 266 -0.79 -6.00 -5.98
N ASP A 267 -1.33 -5.96 -4.75
CA ASP A 267 -0.65 -6.48 -3.53
C ASP A 267 -1.66 -6.80 -2.40
N PHE A 268 -2.67 -7.61 -2.73
CA PHE A 268 -3.84 -7.84 -1.87
C PHE A 268 -3.60 -8.95 -0.85
N HIS A 269 -3.06 -8.61 0.32
CA HIS A 269 -2.86 -9.55 1.44
C HIS A 269 -3.16 -8.91 2.80
N LEU A 270 -3.46 -9.72 3.82
CA LEU A 270 -3.93 -9.24 5.14
C LEU A 270 -2.95 -8.29 5.84
N ARG A 271 -1.63 -8.42 5.61
CA ARG A 271 -0.63 -7.49 6.17
C ARG A 271 -0.69 -6.07 5.59
N ASN A 272 -1.35 -5.87 4.45
CA ASN A 272 -1.60 -4.57 3.83
C ASN A 272 -3.00 -4.02 4.18
N MET A 273 -3.65 -4.59 5.20
CA MET A 273 -5.00 -4.22 5.61
C MET A 273 -5.05 -3.97 7.10
N MET A 274 -5.76 -2.92 7.50
CA MET A 274 -6.12 -2.71 8.90
C MET A 274 -7.63 -2.82 9.08
N LEU A 275 -8.01 -3.49 10.16
CA LEU A 275 -9.40 -3.79 10.49
C LEU A 275 -9.72 -3.18 11.85
N SER A 276 -10.91 -2.60 11.98
CA SER A 276 -11.47 -2.21 13.26
C SER A 276 -12.79 -2.95 13.49
N ILE A 277 -12.89 -3.60 14.64
CA ILE A 277 -14.12 -4.21 15.12
C ILE A 277 -14.75 -3.20 16.08
N THR A 278 -15.69 -2.39 15.59
CA THR A 278 -16.44 -1.49 16.48
C THR A 278 -17.69 -2.23 16.97
N GLN A 279 -17.80 -2.50 18.27
CA GLN A 279 -18.95 -3.22 18.89
C GLN A 279 -20.31 -2.48 18.78
N LEU A 280 -20.32 -1.22 18.34
CA LEU A 280 -21.49 -0.34 18.40
C LEU A 280 -22.36 -0.31 17.13
N MET A 281 -21.90 -0.91 16.03
CA MET A 281 -22.67 -1.07 14.81
C MET A 281 -22.24 -2.39 14.19
N ASP A 282 -23.17 -3.22 13.71
CA ASP A 282 -22.93 -4.49 13.00
C ASP A 282 -22.20 -4.31 11.63
N HIS A 283 -21.32 -3.31 11.52
CA HIS A 283 -20.61 -2.90 10.33
C HIS A 283 -19.11 -2.82 10.63
N LEU A 284 -18.37 -3.83 10.14
CA LEU A 284 -16.91 -3.83 10.20
C LEU A 284 -16.36 -2.65 9.40
N LYS A 285 -15.64 -1.75 10.08
CA LYS A 285 -14.92 -0.67 9.41
C LYS A 285 -13.54 -1.19 9.04
N ILE A 286 -13.34 -1.38 7.75
CA ILE A 286 -12.01 -1.60 7.19
C ILE A 286 -11.47 -0.23 6.81
N SER A 287 -10.20 0.03 7.01
CA SER A 287 -9.53 1.20 6.43
C SER A 287 -8.11 0.76 6.21
N CYS A 288 -7.65 0.81 4.96
CA CYS A 288 -6.40 0.17 4.59
C CYS A 288 -5.35 1.21 4.24
N TYR A 289 -4.13 0.84 4.60
CA TYR A 289 -2.91 1.21 3.89
C TYR A 289 -2.70 0.19 2.78
N TRP A 290 -3.47 0.32 1.71
CA TRP A 290 -3.23 -0.38 0.46
C TRP A 290 -1.88 0.07 -0.12
N THR A 291 -0.97 -0.86 -0.36
CA THR A 291 0.14 -0.63 -1.28
C THR A 291 -0.34 -1.03 -2.66
N PHE A 292 -0.53 -0.07 -3.56
CA PHE A 292 -0.86 -0.35 -4.96
C PHE A 292 0.43 -0.48 -5.75
N LYS A 293 0.55 -1.58 -6.51
CA LYS A 293 1.72 -1.90 -7.33
C LYS A 293 1.28 -2.24 -8.75
#